data_AF-A0A432JFV9-F1
#
_entry.id   AF-A0A432JFV9-F1
#
_cell.length_a   1.000
_cell.length_b   1.000
_cell.length_c   1.000
_cell.angle_alpha   90.00
_cell.angle_beta   90.00
_cell.angle_gamma   90.00
#
_symmetry.space_group_name_H-M   'P 1'
#
loop_
_entity.id
_entity.type
_entity.pdbx_description
1 polymer ?
#
loop_
_entity_poly.entity_id
_entity_poly.type
_entity_poly.pdbx_seq_one_letter_code
_entity_poly.pdbx_strand_id
1 'polypeptide(L)' 'MTQPFIGFSGPDAPAESDLYRCVHCGLCLSSCPTYVETALEMESPRGRLALMKAVNEGRVEITPRIVSHWEACLQCR' A
#
# COMPACT_ATOMS: atom_id res chain seq x y z
N MET A 1 7.42 -25.91 13.00
CA MET A 1 6.27 -25.03 12.73
C MET A 1 6.79 -23.65 12.35
N THR A 2 7.56 -23.56 11.26
CA THR A 2 8.01 -22.30 10.68
C THR A 2 6.85 -21.73 9.87
N GLN A 3 6.07 -20.84 10.47
CA GLN A 3 5.20 -19.98 9.67
C GLN A 3 6.11 -19.25 8.67
N PRO A 4 5.83 -19.31 7.36
CA PRO A 4 6.48 -18.39 6.44
C PRO A 4 6.17 -16.98 6.96
N PHE A 5 7.11 -16.04 6.88
CA PHE A 5 6.85 -14.65 7.24
C PHE A 5 5.84 -14.07 6.24
N ILE A 6 4.55 -14.28 6.50
CA ILE A 6 3.44 -13.78 5.68
C ILE A 6 3.00 -12.46 6.29
N GLY A 7 3.26 -11.36 5.58
CA GLY A 7 2.76 -10.02 5.94
C GLY A 7 3.74 -9.14 6.71
N PHE A 8 3.19 -8.11 7.37
CA PHE A 8 3.96 -7.16 8.17
C PHE A 8 4.24 -7.72 9.58
N SER A 9 5.42 -7.45 10.12
CA SER A 9 5.81 -7.87 11.47
C SER A 9 6.52 -6.74 12.20
N GLY A 10 6.40 -6.71 13.53
CA GLY A 10 7.08 -5.74 14.40
C GLY A 10 6.14 -4.67 14.96
N PRO A 11 6.66 -3.78 15.82
CA PRO A 11 5.87 -2.76 16.49
C PRO A 11 5.26 -1.74 15.52
N ASP A 12 5.86 -1.57 14.34
CA ASP A 12 5.42 -0.63 13.30
C ASP A 12 4.54 -1.28 12.23
N ALA A 13 4.06 -2.51 12.46
CA ALA A 13 3.12 -3.14 11.54
C ALA A 13 1.81 -2.32 11.48
N PRO A 14 1.23 -2.13 10.28
CA PRO A 14 0.00 -1.35 10.13
C PRO A 14 -1.15 -2.02 10.89
N ALA A 15 -1.99 -1.22 11.53
CA ALA A 15 -3.22 -1.71 12.13
C ALA A 15 -4.14 -2.25 11.02
N GLU A 16 -4.75 -3.42 11.27
CA GLU A 16 -5.61 -4.05 10.29
C GLU A 16 -6.73 -3.11 9.85
N SER A 17 -7.40 -2.43 10.78
CA SER A 17 -8.47 -1.46 10.48
C SER A 17 -8.06 -0.38 9.46
N ASP A 18 -6.81 0.09 9.48
CA ASP A 18 -6.34 1.11 8.54
C ASP A 18 -6.19 0.58 7.11
N LEU A 19 -5.84 -0.70 6.95
CA LEU A 19 -5.71 -1.36 5.64
C LEU A 19 -7.05 -1.53 4.91
N TYR A 20 -8.17 -1.53 5.64
CA TYR A 20 -9.51 -1.81 5.09
C TYR A 20 -10.41 -0.56 5.04
N ARG A 21 -9.86 0.64 5.30
CA ARG A 21 -10.62 1.91 5.28
C ARG A 21 -11.01 2.39 3.87
N CYS A 22 -10.34 1.92 2.82
CA CYS A 22 -10.64 2.34 1.46
C CYS A 22 -12.00 1.80 0.99
N VAL A 23 -12.91 2.70 0.63
CA VAL A 23 -14.23 2.38 0.05
C VAL A 23 -14.26 2.55 -1.48
N HIS A 24 -13.09 2.65 -2.12
CA HIS A 24 -12.93 2.82 -3.58
C HIS A 24 -13.64 4.06 -4.19
N CYS A 25 -13.78 5.15 -3.43
CA CYS A 25 -14.58 6.32 -3.83
C CYS A 25 -14.00 7.24 -4.91
N GLY A 26 -12.75 7.11 -5.33
CA GLY A 26 -12.18 8.03 -6.34
C GLY A 26 -11.34 9.18 -5.75
N LEU A 27 -11.71 9.71 -4.58
CA LEU A 27 -11.26 11.03 -4.11
C LEU A 27 -9.72 11.19 -3.99
N CYS A 28 -9.00 10.13 -3.62
CA CYS A 28 -7.55 10.21 -3.46
C CYS A 28 -6.76 10.37 -4.77
N LEU A 29 -7.36 10.08 -5.93
CA LEU A 29 -6.63 10.04 -7.20
C LEU A 29 -6.20 11.44 -7.63
N SER A 30 -7.13 12.38 -7.69
CA SER A 30 -6.85 13.76 -8.09
C SER A 30 -5.98 14.52 -7.09
N SER A 31 -5.96 14.10 -5.82
CA SER A 31 -5.19 14.75 -4.77
C SER A 31 -3.73 14.29 -4.70
N CYS A 32 -3.41 13.12 -5.24
CA CYS A 32 -2.07 12.56 -5.14
C CYS A 32 -1.18 13.00 -6.31
N PRO A 33 -0.11 13.78 -6.07
CA PRO A 33 0.75 14.26 -7.14
C PRO A 33 1.45 13.12 -7.89
N THR A 34 1.93 12.07 -7.19
CA THR A 34 2.58 10.93 -7.85
C THR A 34 1.63 10.22 -8.82
N TYR A 35 0.36 10.06 -8.47
CA TYR A 35 -0.63 9.49 -9.39
C TYR A 35 -0.93 10.42 -10.57
N VAL A 36 -1.09 11.73 -10.32
CA VAL A 36 -1.36 12.71 -11.39
C VAL A 36 -0.25 12.72 -12.43
N GLU A 37 1.02 12.65 -12.01
CA GLU A 37 2.16 12.62 -12.91
C GLU A 37 2.34 11.28 -13.64
N THR A 38 2.08 10.16 -12.96
CA THR A 38 2.38 8.82 -13.51
C THR A 38 1.18 8.16 -14.20
N ALA A 39 -0.04 8.56 -13.85
CA ALA A 39 -1.30 7.88 -14.13
C ALA A 39 -1.36 6.39 -13.70
N LEU A 40 -0.40 5.93 -12.89
CA LEU A 40 -0.33 4.56 -12.39
C LEU A 40 -1.08 4.45 -11.07
N GLU A 41 -2.17 3.69 -11.04
CA GLU A 41 -3.00 3.61 -9.82
C GLU A 41 -2.23 3.05 -8.61
N MET A 42 -1.23 2.18 -8.82
CA MET A 42 -0.32 1.68 -7.77
C MET A 42 0.46 2.80 -7.07
N GLU A 43 0.64 3.95 -7.73
CA GLU A 43 1.30 5.12 -7.15
C GLU A 43 0.34 6.02 -6.37
N SER A 44 -0.97 5.81 -6.48
CA SER A 44 -1.97 6.54 -5.71
C SER A 44 -2.04 6.07 -4.25
N PRO A 45 -2.64 6.85 -3.32
CA PRO A 45 -2.78 6.45 -1.93
C PRO A 45 -3.58 5.14 -1.79
N ARG A 46 -4.63 4.94 -2.59
CA ARG A 46 -5.38 3.67 -2.55
C ARG A 46 -4.60 2.51 -3.14
N GLY A 47 -3.81 2.74 -4.20
CA GLY A 47 -3.03 1.68 -4.81
C GLY A 47 -1.99 1.14 -3.84
N ARG A 48 -1.32 2.05 -3.13
CA ARG A 48 -0.39 1.70 -2.05
C ARG A 48 -1.07 0.94 -0.93
N LEU A 49 -2.26 1.40 -0.49
CA LEU A 49 -3.05 0.69 0.52
C LEU A 49 -3.47 -0.71 0.04
N ALA A 50 -3.84 -0.86 -1.24
CA ALA A 50 -4.18 -2.15 -1.83
C ALA A 50 -2.97 -3.10 -1.87
N LEU A 51 -1.77 -2.58 -2.17
CA LEU A 51 -0.52 -3.37 -2.10
C LEU A 51 -0.20 -3.78 -0.65
N MET A 52 -0.30 -2.86 0.30
CA MET A 52 -0.11 -3.16 1.73
C MET A 52 -1.12 -4.22 2.20
N LYS A 53 -2.39 -4.08 1.84
CA LYS A 53 -3.44 -5.05 2.13
C LYS A 53 -3.13 -6.42 1.53
N ALA A 54 -2.70 -6.48 0.27
CA ALA A 54 -2.33 -7.74 -0.39
C ALA A 54 -1.14 -8.43 0.28
N VAL A 55 -0.15 -7.65 0.76
CA VAL A 55 0.98 -8.16 1.58
C VAL A 55 0.45 -8.73 2.89
N ASN A 56 -0.39 -7.97 3.61
CA ASN A 56 -0.97 -8.39 4.88
C ASN A 56 -1.83 -9.67 4.76
N GLU A 57 -2.55 -9.82 3.64
CA GLU A 57 -3.36 -11.00 3.33
C GLU A 57 -2.53 -12.17 2.77
N GLY A 58 -1.21 -12.03 2.64
CA GLY A 58 -0.32 -13.06 2.12
C GLY A 58 -0.50 -13.38 0.64
N ARG A 59 -1.13 -12.49 -0.12
CA ARG A 59 -1.33 -12.67 -1.57
C ARG A 59 -0.12 -12.28 -2.38
N VAL A 60 0.71 -11.37 -1.86
CA VAL A 60 1.96 -10.94 -2.46
C VAL A 60 3.03 -10.84 -1.39
N GLU A 61 4.28 -11.14 -1.75
CA GLU A 61 5.43 -10.94 -0.87
C GLU A 61 5.97 -9.52 -0.96
N ILE A 62 6.65 -9.07 0.09
CA ILE A 62 7.40 -7.82 0.05
C ILE A 62 8.62 -8.02 -0.85
N THR A 63 8.59 -7.41 -2.03
CA THR A 63 9.68 -7.44 -3.00
C THR A 63 10.19 -6.02 -3.26
N PRO A 64 11.41 -5.83 -3.79
CA PRO A 64 11.92 -4.50 -4.14
C PRO A 64 10.98 -3.71 -5.06
N ARG A 65 10.24 -4.39 -5.94
CA ARG A 65 9.23 -3.76 -6.81
C ARG A 65 8.00 -3.27 -6.04
N ILE A 66 7.54 -4.01 -5.05
CA ILE A 66 6.44 -3.56 -4.18
C ILE A 66 6.90 -2.36 -3.34
N VAL A 67 8.10 -2.46 -2.78
CA VAL A 67 8.71 -1.39 -1.98
C VAL A 67 8.92 -0.13 -2.82
N SER A 68 9.35 -0.23 -4.09
CA SER A 68 9.55 0.94 -4.95
C SER A 68 8.28 1.74 -5.17
N HIS A 69 7.12 1.06 -5.22
CA HIS A 69 5.85 1.78 -5.22
C HIS A 69 5.76 2.60 -3.94
N TRP A 70 5.89 2.00 -2.75
CA TRP A 70 5.80 2.69 -1.45
C TRP A 70 6.80 3.84 -1.27
N GLU A 71 8.04 3.70 -1.74
CA GLU A 71 9.08 4.74 -1.65
C GLU A 71 8.77 5.97 -2.50
N ALA A 72 7.99 5.85 -3.58
CA ALA A 72 7.53 7.00 -4.36
C ALA A 72 6.45 7.84 -3.63
N CYS A 73 6.12 7.52 -2.37
CA CYS A 73 5.21 8.32 -1.55
C CYS A 73 5.91 9.57 -1.03
N LEU A 74 5.37 10.74 -1.35
CA LEU A 74 5.89 12.02 -0.84
C LEU A 74 5.38 12.37 0.57
N GLN A 75 4.60 11.49 1.19
CA GLN A 75 3.94 11.73 2.49
C GLN A 75 3.12 13.04 2.53
N CYS A 76 2.46 13.35 1.41
CA CYS A 76 1.46 14.42 1.35
C CYS A 76 0.25 14.09 2.25
N ARG A 77 -0.57 15.11 2.54
CA ARG A 77 -1.78 14.98 3.35
C ARG A 77 -2.98 14.53 2.52
#